data_AF-H2YHI2-F1
#
_entry.id   AF-H2YHI2-F1
#
_cell.length_a   1.000
_cell.length_b   1.000
_cell.length_c   1.000
_cell.angle_alpha   90.00
_cell.angle_beta   90.00
_cell.angle_gamma   90.00
#
_symmetry.space_group_name_H-M   'P 1'
#
loop_
_entity.id
_entity.type
_entity.pdbx_description
1 polymer ?
#
loop_
_entity_poly.entity_id
_entity_poly.type
_entity_poly.pdbx_seq_one_letter_code
_entity_poly.pdbx_strand_id
1 'polypeptide(L)'
;MPLSDQANCSTSNSRNINCVKIPNIKIDTGEHNTNYNVGTDDKLLIFDTLEQAQNWIVSYEAEHGYIFVKVKTIPFESEAILDDLLTKLSRKIHWLLTKHFSNKGFAEWVPFIILNGHRTLHCHHGPDRHKAFKLKRKIKSQMKENPPVLRVRLQPSKKLECPAKIRLNQRLFFPDHKLASYASHHEKNKAMHDLKQLVGSSTNSVKKEARIMICLNYANANKHSDHKIGAEDCER
;
A
#
# COMPACT_ATOMS: atom_id res chain seq x y z
N MET A 1 37.71 -48.44 -5.65
CA MET A 1 38.01 -47.00 -5.66
C MET A 1 37.94 -46.52 -7.11
N PRO A 2 37.37 -45.35 -7.42
CA PRO A 2 36.12 -44.77 -6.94
C PRO A 2 34.99 -44.85 -8.01
N LEU A 3 33.75 -44.82 -7.52
CA LEU A 3 32.51 -44.67 -8.27
C LEU A 3 32.31 -43.20 -8.64
N SER A 4 31.84 -42.92 -9.86
CA SER A 4 31.35 -41.59 -10.25
C SER A 4 29.88 -41.68 -10.62
N ASP A 5 29.04 -41.44 -9.62
CA ASP A 5 27.62 -41.13 -9.75
C ASP A 5 27.47 -39.71 -10.33
N GLN A 6 26.71 -39.57 -11.43
CA GLN A 6 26.07 -38.31 -11.76
C GLN A 6 24.57 -38.56 -11.95
N ALA A 7 23.82 -38.19 -10.92
CA ALA A 7 22.38 -38.13 -10.91
C ALA A 7 21.90 -36.94 -11.75
N ASN A 8 21.19 -37.22 -12.84
CA ASN A 8 20.37 -36.25 -13.55
C ASN A 8 19.15 -35.89 -12.70
N CYS A 9 19.10 -34.67 -12.18
CA CYS A 9 17.92 -34.08 -11.54
C CYS A 9 17.48 -32.86 -12.33
N SER A 10 16.66 -33.08 -13.36
CA SER A 10 15.98 -32.03 -14.13
C SER A 10 14.50 -32.02 -13.78
N THR A 11 14.14 -31.19 -12.80
CA THR A 11 12.75 -30.76 -12.58
C THR A 11 12.71 -29.25 -12.34
N SER A 12 12.87 -28.47 -13.41
CA SER A 12 12.50 -27.05 -13.42
C SER A 12 11.00 -26.94 -13.65
N ASN A 13 10.27 -26.70 -12.56
CA ASN A 13 8.85 -26.39 -12.57
C ASN A 13 8.70 -24.92 -13.02
N SER A 14 8.75 -24.69 -14.33
CA SER A 14 8.54 -23.38 -14.94
C SER A 14 7.09 -22.96 -14.72
N ARG A 15 6.85 -22.02 -13.79
CA ARG A 15 5.58 -21.30 -13.75
C ARG A 15 5.49 -20.50 -15.06
N ASN A 16 4.56 -20.91 -15.91
CA ASN A 16 4.14 -20.18 -17.09
C ASN A 16 3.64 -18.80 -16.64
N ILE A 17 4.52 -17.80 -16.67
CA ILE A 17 4.13 -16.40 -16.59
C ILE A 17 3.59 -16.07 -17.97
N ASN A 18 2.28 -16.20 -18.14
CA ASN A 18 1.60 -15.62 -19.28
C ASN A 18 1.88 -14.12 -19.24
N CYS A 19 2.77 -13.65 -20.11
CA CYS A 19 2.99 -12.25 -20.40
C CYS A 19 1.67 -11.67 -20.94
N VAL A 20 0.82 -11.18 -20.04
CA VAL A 20 -0.30 -10.34 -20.40
C VAL A 20 0.30 -9.09 -21.05
N LYS A 21 0.07 -8.92 -22.35
CA LYS A 21 0.40 -7.67 -23.05
C LYS A 21 -0.40 -6.55 -22.38
N ILE A 22 0.28 -5.78 -21.53
CA ILE A 22 -0.26 -4.56 -20.94
C ILE A 22 -0.53 -3.61 -22.12
N PRO A 23 -1.76 -3.11 -22.29
CA PRO A 23 -2.03 -2.12 -23.32
C PRO A 23 -1.10 -0.92 -23.10
N ASN A 24 -0.53 -0.39 -24.18
CA ASN A 24 0.27 0.84 -24.18
C ASN A 24 -0.55 1.98 -23.57
N ILE A 25 -0.42 2.16 -22.26
CA ILE A 25 -0.79 3.39 -21.60
C ILE A 25 0.21 4.39 -22.14
N LYS A 26 -0.26 5.37 -22.92
CA LYS A 26 0.51 6.57 -23.23
C LYS A 26 0.76 7.28 -21.91
N ILE A 27 1.85 6.90 -21.26
CA ILE A 27 2.50 7.74 -20.28
C ILE A 27 3.08 8.85 -21.15
N ASP A 28 2.47 10.02 -21.07
CA ASP A 28 3.04 11.24 -21.63
C ASP A 28 4.36 11.44 -20.88
N THR A 29 5.46 10.92 -21.47
CA THR A 29 6.81 11.11 -20.97
C THR A 29 7.21 12.55 -21.31
N GLY A 30 6.55 13.49 -20.65
CA GLY A 30 7.15 14.79 -20.41
C GLY A 30 8.41 14.51 -19.60
N GLU A 31 9.56 14.63 -20.26
CA GLU A 31 10.87 14.65 -19.63
C GLU A 31 10.91 15.79 -18.61
N HIS A 32 10.43 15.51 -17.41
CA HIS A 32 10.66 16.35 -16.26
C HIS A 32 11.76 15.70 -15.44
N ASN A 33 12.95 16.28 -15.55
CA ASN A 33 14.04 16.12 -14.60
C ASN A 33 13.51 16.40 -13.19
N THR A 34 13.10 15.35 -12.46
CA THR A 34 12.70 15.47 -11.06
C THR A 34 13.88 15.15 -10.16
N ASN A 35 14.88 16.04 -10.16
CA ASN A 35 15.82 16.14 -9.06
C ASN A 35 15.09 16.78 -7.87
N TYR A 36 14.43 15.98 -7.04
CA TYR A 36 13.87 16.44 -5.76
C TYR A 36 14.59 15.80 -4.60
N ASN A 37 15.22 16.65 -3.79
CA ASN A 37 15.81 16.30 -2.50
C ASN A 37 14.74 15.67 -1.60
N VAL A 38 14.99 14.43 -1.21
CA VAL A 38 14.10 13.57 -0.42
C VAL A 38 14.17 14.00 1.05
N GLY A 39 13.44 15.05 1.39
CA GLY A 39 12.92 15.27 2.73
C GLY A 39 11.82 14.25 3.04
N THR A 40 11.60 13.97 4.31
CA THR A 40 10.74 12.94 4.92
C THR A 40 9.23 13.07 4.63
N ASP A 41 8.83 13.25 3.38
CA ASP A 41 7.45 13.50 3.00
C ASP A 41 6.78 12.22 2.48
N ASP A 42 5.81 11.72 3.25
CA ASP A 42 4.91 10.64 2.82
C ASP A 42 4.24 11.06 1.50
N LYS A 43 4.66 10.45 0.38
CA LYS A 43 4.07 10.71 -0.94
C LYS A 43 2.64 10.18 -0.96
N LEU A 44 1.70 11.06 -1.29
CA LEU A 44 0.28 10.76 -1.40
C LEU A 44 -0.13 10.73 -2.87
N LEU A 45 -0.66 9.61 -3.32
CA LEU A 45 -1.17 9.42 -4.68
C LEU A 45 -2.66 9.09 -4.62
N ILE A 46 -3.44 9.63 -5.56
CA ILE A 46 -4.88 9.39 -5.67
C ILE A 46 -5.16 8.77 -7.04
N PHE A 47 -5.98 7.73 -7.04
CA PHE A 47 -6.42 6.99 -8.22
C PHE A 47 -7.93 6.87 -8.20
N ASP A 48 -8.55 6.80 -9.38
CA ASP A 48 -10.01 6.69 -9.47
C ASP A 48 -10.46 5.25 -9.19
N THR A 49 -9.65 4.26 -9.59
CA THR A 49 -9.98 2.83 -9.39
C THR A 49 -8.89 2.08 -8.64
N LEU A 50 -9.30 0.97 -8.01
CA LEU A 50 -8.37 0.05 -7.35
C LEU A 50 -7.41 -0.62 -8.36
N GLU A 51 -7.87 -0.85 -9.58
CA GLU A 51 -7.06 -1.44 -10.64
C GLU A 51 -5.93 -0.49 -11.06
N GLN A 52 -6.22 0.80 -11.24
CA GLN A 52 -5.19 1.81 -11.52
C GLN A 52 -4.13 1.86 -10.40
N ALA A 53 -4.57 1.86 -9.15
CA ALA A 53 -3.67 1.82 -7.99
C ALA A 53 -2.81 0.55 -7.98
N GLN A 54 -3.37 -0.62 -8.34
CA GLN A 54 -2.62 -1.87 -8.42
C GLN A 54 -1.62 -1.88 -9.57
N ASN A 55 -2.00 -1.41 -10.75
CA ASN A 55 -1.12 -1.31 -11.91
C ASN A 55 0.04 -0.35 -11.64
N TRP A 56 -0.22 0.76 -10.93
CA TRP A 56 0.83 1.66 -10.47
C TRP A 56 1.81 0.96 -9.51
N ILE A 57 1.32 0.17 -8.56
CA ILE A 57 2.18 -0.59 -7.64
C ILE A 57 3.05 -1.59 -8.39
N VAL A 58 2.50 -2.33 -9.36
CA VAL A 58 3.26 -3.29 -10.18
C VAL A 58 4.36 -2.56 -10.98
N SER A 59 4.03 -1.41 -11.54
CA SER A 59 5.01 -0.59 -12.27
C SER A 59 6.10 -0.07 -11.35
N TYR A 60 5.72 0.39 -10.15
CA TYR A 60 6.63 0.86 -9.11
C TYR A 60 7.58 -0.24 -8.62
N GLU A 61 7.06 -1.46 -8.43
CA GLU A 61 7.83 -2.66 -8.09
C GLU A 61 8.87 -3.00 -9.18
N ALA A 62 8.45 -2.98 -10.45
CA ALA A 62 9.32 -3.26 -11.59
C ALA A 62 10.43 -2.21 -11.76
N GLU A 63 10.08 -0.93 -11.66
CA GLU A 63 11.02 0.19 -11.81
C GLU A 63 12.11 0.17 -10.74
N HIS A 64 11.76 -0.15 -9.49
CA HIS A 64 12.68 -0.05 -8.37
C HIS A 64 13.29 -1.39 -7.94
N GLY A 65 12.83 -2.51 -8.51
CA GLY A 65 13.27 -3.86 -8.11
C GLY A 65 12.77 -4.25 -6.71
N TYR A 66 11.58 -3.80 -6.35
CA TYR A 66 10.93 -4.08 -5.07
C TYR A 66 9.80 -5.09 -5.24
N ILE A 67 9.45 -5.79 -4.17
CA ILE A 67 8.26 -6.64 -4.10
C ILE A 67 7.58 -6.31 -2.79
N PHE A 68 6.30 -5.99 -2.85
CA PHE A 68 5.46 -5.75 -1.71
C PHE A 68 4.50 -6.93 -1.52
N VAL A 69 4.43 -7.41 -0.28
CA VAL A 69 3.58 -8.54 0.11
C VAL A 69 2.36 -8.01 0.85
N LYS A 70 1.17 -8.53 0.48
CA LYS A 70 -0.09 -8.23 1.14
C LYS A 70 -0.05 -8.65 2.61
N VAL A 71 -0.34 -7.69 3.50
CA VAL A 71 -0.25 -7.86 4.96
C VAL A 71 -1.61 -8.02 5.58
N LYS A 72 -2.45 -7.03 5.30
CA LYS A 72 -3.79 -6.86 5.85
C LYS A 72 -4.64 -6.31 4.72
N THR A 73 -5.80 -6.92 4.53
CA THR A 73 -6.79 -6.46 3.56
C THR A 73 -8.13 -6.47 4.24
N ILE A 74 -8.76 -5.30 4.30
CA ILE A 74 -10.20 -5.17 4.50
C ILE A 74 -10.77 -4.88 3.11
N PRO A 75 -11.82 -5.61 2.68
CA PRO A 75 -12.46 -5.37 1.39
C PRO A 75 -12.83 -3.91 1.22
N PHE A 76 -12.67 -3.41 -0.01
CA PHE A 76 -13.15 -2.08 -0.38
C PHE A 76 -14.66 -2.11 -0.53
N GLU A 77 -15.30 -1.02 -0.11
CA GLU A 77 -16.75 -0.92 -0.14
C GLU A 77 -17.20 -0.68 -1.58
N SER A 78 -18.23 -1.42 -2.00
CA SER A 78 -18.88 -1.20 -3.30
C SER A 78 -19.73 0.07 -3.25
N GLU A 79 -19.95 0.68 -4.42
CA GLU A 79 -20.78 1.89 -4.53
C GLU A 79 -22.19 1.71 -3.96
N ALA A 80 -22.75 0.51 -4.08
CA ALA A 80 -24.10 0.17 -3.59
C ALA A 80 -24.27 0.32 -2.08
N ILE A 81 -23.19 0.19 -1.31
CA ILE A 81 -23.22 0.22 0.18
C ILE A 81 -22.81 1.62 0.69
N LEU A 82 -22.30 2.49 -0.19
CA LEU A 82 -21.84 3.83 0.21
C LEU A 82 -22.96 4.66 0.81
N ASP A 83 -24.19 4.56 0.28
CA ASP A 83 -25.33 5.32 0.80
C ASP A 83 -25.74 4.93 2.23
N ASP A 84 -25.74 3.63 2.54
CA ASP A 84 -25.98 3.16 3.92
C ASP A 84 -24.85 3.60 4.87
N LEU A 85 -23.60 3.52 4.40
CA LEU A 85 -22.43 3.92 5.19
C LEU A 85 -22.37 5.42 5.44
N LEU A 86 -22.83 6.24 4.49
CA LEU A 86 -22.79 7.69 4.58
C LEU A 86 -23.54 8.21 5.80
N THR A 87 -24.73 7.68 6.08
CA THR A 87 -25.53 8.10 7.25
C THR A 87 -24.76 7.85 8.56
N LYS A 88 -24.07 6.71 8.66
CA LYS A 88 -23.26 6.30 9.83
C LYS A 88 -21.96 7.09 9.93
N LEU A 89 -21.33 7.41 8.80
CA LEU A 89 -20.00 8.03 8.73
C LEU A 89 -20.03 9.56 8.61
N SER A 90 -21.20 10.18 8.44
CA SER A 90 -21.42 11.63 8.38
C SER A 90 -20.70 12.40 9.51
N ARG A 91 -20.56 11.79 10.69
CA ARG A 91 -19.85 12.41 11.83
C ARG A 91 -18.33 12.49 11.66
N LYS A 92 -17.74 11.73 10.73
CA LYS A 92 -16.30 11.56 10.50
C LYS A 92 -15.84 12.16 9.17
N ILE A 93 -16.29 13.38 8.87
CA ILE A 93 -15.79 14.14 7.73
C ILE A 93 -14.46 14.78 8.10
N HIS A 94 -13.48 14.59 7.21
CA HIS A 94 -12.14 15.13 7.32
C HIS A 94 -11.87 16.11 6.17
N TRP A 95 -10.91 17.01 6.38
CA TRP A 95 -10.41 17.89 5.34
C TRP A 95 -9.05 17.39 4.86
N LEU A 96 -8.84 17.43 3.55
CA LEU A 96 -7.54 17.13 2.98
C LEU A 96 -6.64 18.35 3.17
N LEU A 97 -5.95 18.41 4.31
CA LEU A 97 -4.84 19.34 4.48
C LEU A 97 -3.62 18.70 3.83
N THR A 98 -3.28 19.05 2.59
CA THR A 98 -1.92 18.78 2.14
C THR A 98 -1.49 19.68 1.00
N LYS A 99 -0.38 20.39 1.22
CA LYS A 99 0.39 21.18 0.24
C LYS A 99 1.23 20.30 -0.72
N HIS A 100 1.08 18.97 -0.67
CA HIS A 100 2.05 18.02 -1.25
C HIS A 100 1.46 17.02 -2.26
N PHE A 101 0.30 17.30 -2.86
CA PHE A 101 -0.18 16.48 -3.98
C PHE A 101 0.56 16.89 -5.26
N SER A 102 1.38 15.98 -5.79
CA SER A 102 2.14 16.22 -7.02
C SER A 102 1.35 15.94 -8.31
N ASN A 103 0.17 15.31 -8.22
CA ASN A 103 -0.59 14.89 -9.39
C ASN A 103 -1.84 15.77 -9.62
N LYS A 104 -1.78 16.52 -10.73
CA LYS A 104 -2.86 17.14 -11.52
C LYS A 104 -4.21 17.33 -10.81
N GLY A 105 -4.48 18.55 -10.38
CA GLY A 105 -5.82 19.13 -10.37
C GLY A 105 -6.79 18.68 -9.28
N PHE A 106 -6.42 17.71 -8.42
CA PHE A 106 -7.23 17.47 -7.24
C PHE A 106 -7.00 18.59 -6.24
N ALA A 107 -7.99 19.47 -6.20
CA ALA A 107 -7.79 20.73 -5.56
C ALA A 107 -7.68 20.58 -4.06
N GLU A 108 -6.79 21.38 -3.50
CA GLU A 108 -6.70 21.61 -2.08
C GLU A 108 -8.10 21.88 -1.51
N TRP A 109 -8.37 21.39 -0.29
CA TRP A 109 -9.60 21.69 0.46
C TRP A 109 -10.90 21.02 -0.03
N VAL A 110 -10.82 19.81 -0.58
CA VAL A 110 -12.02 18.96 -0.75
C VAL A 110 -12.28 18.14 0.52
N PRO A 111 -13.50 18.17 1.09
CA PRO A 111 -13.84 17.33 2.23
C PRO A 111 -13.97 15.87 1.80
N PHE A 112 -13.61 14.95 2.70
CA PHE A 112 -13.69 13.53 2.43
C PHE A 112 -14.02 12.70 3.68
N ILE A 113 -14.50 11.49 3.47
CA ILE A 113 -14.67 10.46 4.49
C ILE A 113 -13.69 9.31 4.20
N ILE A 114 -13.03 8.81 5.25
CA ILE A 114 -12.21 7.59 5.15
C ILE A 114 -13.15 6.40 5.26
N LEU A 115 -13.19 5.56 4.23
CA LEU A 115 -13.94 4.32 4.26
C LEU A 115 -13.11 3.22 4.95
N ASN A 116 -13.78 2.20 5.47
CA ASN A 116 -13.12 1.11 6.20
C ASN A 116 -12.20 0.27 5.31
N GLY A 117 -12.49 0.20 4.01
CA GLY A 117 -11.72 -0.53 3.03
C GLY A 117 -10.28 -0.06 2.94
N HIS A 118 -9.35 -0.94 3.29
CA HIS A 118 -7.92 -0.67 3.18
C HIS A 118 -7.11 -1.93 2.89
N ARG A 119 -6.01 -1.74 2.17
CA ARG A 119 -5.01 -2.76 1.92
C ARG A 119 -3.64 -2.23 2.33
N THR A 120 -2.93 -2.98 3.15
CA THR A 120 -1.55 -2.68 3.52
C THR A 120 -0.63 -3.70 2.88
N LEU A 121 0.39 -3.21 2.19
CA LEU A 121 1.47 -3.99 1.64
C LEU A 121 2.77 -3.61 2.35
N HIS A 122 3.59 -4.58 2.70
CA HIS A 122 4.93 -4.34 3.25
C HIS A 122 5.95 -4.84 2.26
N CYS A 123 7.13 -4.21 2.23
CA CYS A 123 8.27 -4.75 1.48
C CYS A 123 8.48 -6.23 1.85
N HIS A 124 8.91 -7.04 0.87
CA HIS A 124 9.25 -8.44 1.09
C HIS A 124 10.28 -8.58 2.22
N HIS A 125 11.27 -7.71 2.33
CA HIS A 125 12.24 -7.71 3.43
C HIS A 125 11.76 -6.95 4.68
N GLY A 126 10.47 -6.63 4.77
CA GLY A 126 9.86 -5.99 5.94
C GLY A 126 9.88 -6.87 7.20
N PRO A 127 9.27 -6.41 8.30
CA PRO A 127 9.36 -7.10 9.60
C PRO A 127 8.91 -8.57 9.54
N ASP A 128 9.70 -9.46 10.13
CA ASP A 128 9.32 -10.87 10.27
C ASP A 128 8.25 -11.02 11.36
N ARG A 129 6.98 -11.13 10.94
CA ARG A 129 5.84 -11.31 11.86
C ARG A 129 5.91 -12.58 12.69
N HIS A 130 6.69 -13.56 12.26
CA HIS A 130 6.86 -14.83 12.96
C HIS A 130 8.19 -14.89 13.73
N LYS A 131 8.93 -13.78 13.88
CA LYS A 131 10.20 -13.71 14.63
C LYS A 131 10.02 -14.25 16.06
N ALA A 132 8.99 -13.80 16.77
CA ALA A 132 8.69 -14.25 18.13
C ALA A 132 8.32 -15.75 18.19
N PHE A 133 7.56 -16.24 17.22
CA PHE A 133 7.19 -17.66 17.14
C PHE A 133 8.42 -18.55 16.88
N LYS A 134 9.29 -18.14 15.93
CA LYS A 134 10.56 -18.82 15.64
C LYS A 134 11.46 -18.84 16.88
N LEU A 135 11.58 -17.72 17.59
CA LEU A 135 12.37 -17.62 18.82
C LEU A 135 11.84 -18.57 19.91
N LYS A 136 10.53 -18.54 20.19
CA LYS A 136 9.88 -19.46 21.15
C LYS A 136 10.13 -20.93 20.78
N ARG A 137 10.08 -21.27 19.49
CA ARG A 137 10.35 -22.63 19.01
C ARG A 137 11.82 -23.03 19.21
N LYS A 138 12.76 -22.13 18.94
CA LYS A 138 14.21 -22.34 19.16
C LYS A 138 14.51 -22.62 20.64
N ILE A 139 13.95 -21.82 21.54
CA ILE A 139 14.11 -22.00 22.99
C ILE A 139 13.54 -23.37 23.42
N LYS A 140 12.31 -23.70 22.99
CA LYS A 140 11.69 -25.01 23.31
C LYS A 140 12.48 -26.20 22.79
N SER A 141 13.12 -26.10 21.62
CA SER A 141 13.97 -27.19 21.11
C SER A 141 15.27 -27.36 21.88
N GLN A 142 15.81 -26.29 22.48
CA GLN A 142 17.03 -26.35 23.30
C GLN A 142 16.77 -26.90 24.71
N MET A 143 15.55 -26.80 25.22
CA MET A 143 15.17 -27.24 26.58
C MET A 143 14.74 -28.72 26.70
N LYS A 144 14.63 -29.47 25.60
CA LYS A 144 14.27 -30.91 25.67
C LYS A 144 15.52 -31.76 25.77
N GLU A 145 15.64 -32.58 26.82
CA GLU A 145 16.76 -33.53 27.03
C GLU A 145 16.86 -34.61 25.93
N ASN A 146 15.73 -34.97 25.32
CA ASN A 146 15.66 -35.83 24.14
C ASN A 146 14.71 -35.19 23.12
N PRO A 147 15.16 -34.20 22.33
CA PRO A 147 14.31 -33.61 21.32
C PRO A 147 14.01 -34.71 20.28
N PRO A 148 12.73 -35.04 20.01
CA PRO A 148 12.43 -35.96 18.91
C PRO A 148 13.09 -35.39 17.65
N VAL A 149 13.72 -36.27 16.86
CA VAL A 149 14.51 -35.96 15.64
C VAL A 149 13.62 -35.44 14.50
N LEU A 150 12.64 -34.59 14.80
CA LEU A 150 12.03 -33.69 13.84
C LEU A 150 13.07 -32.62 13.51
N ARG A 151 13.95 -32.95 12.56
CA ARG A 151 14.95 -32.09 11.92
C ARG A 151 14.30 -30.92 11.16
N VAL A 152 13.37 -30.20 11.78
CA VAL A 152 12.93 -28.91 11.24
C VAL A 152 14.06 -27.95 11.54
N ARG A 153 15.06 -27.93 10.64
CA ARG A 153 16.15 -26.95 10.65
C ARG A 153 15.51 -25.57 10.69
N LEU A 154 15.51 -24.95 11.87
CA LEU A 154 14.89 -23.66 12.08
C LEU A 154 15.75 -22.64 11.36
N GLN A 155 15.36 -22.26 10.15
CA GLN A 155 16.12 -21.29 9.38
C GLN A 155 16.01 -19.91 10.04
N PRO A 156 17.13 -19.19 10.20
CA PRO A 156 17.10 -17.80 10.65
C PRO A 156 16.26 -16.97 9.66
N SER A 157 15.68 -15.87 10.16
CA SER A 157 14.95 -14.96 9.29
C SER A 157 15.89 -14.32 8.28
N LYS A 158 15.52 -14.32 7.01
CA LYS A 158 16.17 -13.55 5.94
C LYS A 158 15.58 -12.13 5.78
N LYS A 159 14.69 -11.72 6.69
CA LYS A 159 14.05 -10.39 6.62
C LYS A 159 14.97 -9.34 7.24
N LEU A 160 15.06 -8.17 6.59
CA LEU A 160 15.94 -7.06 6.98
C LEU A 160 15.23 -5.99 7.81
N GLU A 161 13.99 -6.26 8.24
CA GLU A 161 13.16 -5.31 9.00
C GLU A 161 12.92 -3.97 8.25
N CYS A 162 12.80 -4.03 6.92
CA CYS A 162 12.54 -2.86 6.10
C CYS A 162 11.23 -2.14 6.53
N PRO A 163 11.25 -0.82 6.80
CA PRO A 163 10.07 -0.08 7.22
C PRO A 163 9.09 0.22 6.07
N ALA A 164 9.49 -0.01 4.82
CA ALA A 164 8.72 0.38 3.65
C ALA A 164 7.36 -0.33 3.60
N LYS A 165 6.31 0.48 3.50
CA LYS A 165 4.93 0.04 3.43
C LYS A 165 4.13 0.93 2.49
N ILE A 166 3.23 0.28 1.75
CA ILE A 166 2.24 0.93 0.90
C ILE A 166 0.89 0.72 1.58
N ARG A 167 0.21 1.82 1.91
CA ARG A 167 -1.17 1.76 2.43
C ARG A 167 -2.13 2.30 1.39
N LEU A 168 -3.03 1.46 0.93
CA LEU A 168 -4.16 1.83 0.09
C LEU A 168 -5.37 2.01 0.99
N ASN A 169 -6.01 3.17 0.94
CA ASN A 169 -7.26 3.43 1.63
C ASN A 169 -8.28 3.97 0.62
N GLN A 170 -9.52 3.53 0.72
CA GLN A 170 -10.59 4.13 -0.06
C GLN A 170 -11.14 5.35 0.68
N ARG A 171 -11.33 6.43 -0.06
CA ARG A 171 -11.86 7.68 0.46
C ARG A 171 -13.01 8.13 -0.41
N LEU A 172 -14.03 8.69 0.21
CA LEU A 172 -15.18 9.25 -0.45
C LEU A 172 -15.08 10.77 -0.41
N PHE A 173 -14.95 11.39 -1.58
CA PHE A 173 -14.76 12.83 -1.73
C PHE A 173 -16.06 13.54 -2.11
N PHE A 174 -16.19 14.81 -1.70
CA PHE A 174 -17.33 15.67 -1.98
C PHE A 174 -16.87 16.92 -2.75
N PRO A 175 -16.69 16.81 -4.07
CA PRO A 175 -16.11 17.88 -4.89
C PRO A 175 -16.95 19.16 -4.88
N ASP A 176 -18.28 19.04 -4.77
CA ASP A 176 -19.21 20.18 -4.76
C ASP A 176 -19.10 21.04 -3.49
N HIS A 177 -18.38 20.55 -2.47
CA HIS A 177 -18.18 21.26 -1.20
C HIS A 177 -16.72 21.62 -0.97
N LYS A 178 -15.97 21.68 -2.08
CA LYS A 178 -14.61 22.19 -2.10
C LYS A 178 -14.58 23.64 -1.65
N LEU A 179 -13.64 23.95 -0.76
CA LEU A 179 -13.39 25.33 -0.32
C LEU A 179 -12.35 26.04 -1.19
N ALA A 180 -12.37 27.37 -1.15
CA ALA A 180 -11.29 28.18 -1.71
C ALA A 180 -9.99 28.01 -0.89
N SER A 181 -8.86 28.24 -1.55
CA SER A 181 -7.47 27.97 -1.09
C SER A 181 -7.08 28.55 0.28
N TYR A 182 -7.84 29.52 0.80
CA TYR A 182 -7.57 30.22 2.06
C TYR A 182 -8.78 30.28 3.00
N ALA A 183 -9.64 29.25 2.97
CA ALA A 183 -10.80 29.23 3.86
C ALA A 183 -10.39 29.32 5.34
N SER A 184 -10.96 30.31 6.02
CA SER A 184 -10.88 30.52 7.45
C SER A 184 -11.40 29.29 8.20
N HIS A 185 -11.01 29.16 9.47
CA HIS A 185 -11.51 28.07 10.32
C HIS A 185 -13.04 28.08 10.42
N HIS A 186 -13.65 29.27 10.41
CA HIS A 186 -15.10 29.43 10.44
C HIS A 186 -15.77 28.86 9.18
N GLU A 187 -15.26 29.19 7.99
CA GLU A 187 -15.79 28.68 6.71
C GLU A 187 -15.65 27.16 6.61
N LYS A 188 -14.55 26.59 7.10
CA LYS A 188 -14.35 25.13 7.19
C LYS A 188 -15.41 24.46 8.06
N ASN A 189 -15.69 25.05 9.22
CA ASN A 189 -16.70 24.51 10.14
C ASN A 189 -18.10 24.64 9.57
N LYS A 190 -18.42 25.77 8.92
CA LYS A 190 -19.70 25.99 8.24
C LYS A 190 -19.92 24.97 7.12
N ALA A 191 -18.97 24.84 6.19
CA ALA A 191 -19.07 23.88 5.10
C ALA A 191 -19.15 22.42 5.59
N MET A 192 -18.41 22.09 6.67
CA MET A 192 -18.52 20.77 7.30
C MET A 192 -19.92 20.54 7.90
N HIS A 193 -20.49 21.56 8.56
CA HIS A 193 -21.82 21.47 9.15
C HIS A 193 -22.89 21.30 8.07
N ASP A 194 -22.82 22.10 7.00
CA ASP A 194 -23.73 22.04 5.87
C ASP A 194 -23.66 20.65 5.20
N LEU A 195 -22.44 20.13 4.95
CA LEU A 195 -22.24 18.79 4.41
C LEU A 195 -22.82 17.71 5.34
N LYS A 196 -22.66 17.85 6.66
CA LYS A 196 -23.22 16.90 7.64
C LYS A 196 -24.73 16.88 7.60
N GLN A 197 -25.37 18.04 7.45
CA GLN A 197 -26.82 18.14 7.32
C GLN A 197 -27.30 17.50 6.01
N LEU A 198 -26.64 17.81 4.90
CA LEU A 198 -26.95 17.26 3.57
C LEU A 198 -26.81 15.74 3.52
N VAL A 199 -25.72 15.20 4.06
CA VAL A 199 -25.49 13.74 4.12
C VAL A 199 -26.41 13.05 5.14
N GLY A 200 -26.83 13.77 6.18
CA GLY A 200 -27.73 13.27 7.21
C GLY A 200 -29.20 13.25 6.79
N SER A 201 -29.61 14.16 5.90
CA SER A 201 -30.93 14.20 5.29
C SER A 201 -31.06 13.10 4.23
N SER A 202 -32.16 12.34 4.24
CA SER A 202 -32.44 11.22 3.32
C SER A 202 -32.47 11.59 1.83
N THR A 203 -32.40 12.87 1.49
CA THR A 203 -32.24 13.39 0.13
C THR A 203 -30.76 13.36 -0.26
N ASN A 204 -30.21 12.16 -0.53
CA ASN A 204 -28.80 11.92 -0.89
C ASN A 204 -28.43 12.44 -2.31
N SER A 205 -28.72 13.70 -2.64
CA SER A 205 -28.40 14.31 -3.95
C SER A 205 -26.97 14.86 -4.04
N VAL A 206 -26.13 14.64 -3.03
CA VAL A 206 -24.76 15.16 -3.01
C VAL A 206 -23.88 14.37 -3.96
N LYS A 207 -23.17 15.06 -4.86
CA LYS A 207 -22.18 14.44 -5.74
C LYS A 207 -21.03 13.87 -4.88
N LYS A 208 -20.76 12.58 -5.07
CA LYS A 208 -19.77 11.82 -4.31
C LYS A 208 -18.87 11.04 -5.26
N GLU A 209 -17.58 11.01 -4.94
CA GLU A 209 -16.58 10.30 -5.76
C GLU A 209 -15.73 9.41 -4.86
N ALA A 210 -15.87 8.10 -5.02
CA ALA A 210 -15.02 7.14 -4.32
C ALA A 210 -13.68 7.02 -5.06
N ARG A 211 -12.57 7.21 -4.35
CA ARG A 211 -11.22 7.13 -4.92
C ARG A 211 -10.30 6.32 -4.02
N ILE A 212 -9.25 5.76 -4.61
CA ILE A 212 -8.22 5.01 -3.91
C ILE A 212 -7.03 5.91 -3.66
N MET A 213 -6.68 6.07 -2.39
CA MET A 213 -5.53 6.84 -1.98
C MET A 213 -4.40 5.91 -1.53
N ILE A 214 -3.24 6.07 -2.15
CA ILE A 214 -2.00 5.41 -1.76
C ILE A 214 -1.19 6.38 -0.88
N CYS A 215 -0.86 5.92 0.32
CA CYS A 215 0.14 6.53 1.18
C CYS A 215 1.40 5.68 1.11
N LEU A 216 2.45 6.25 0.54
CA LEU A 216 3.79 5.66 0.56
C LEU A 216 4.47 6.13 1.83
N ASN A 217 4.77 5.20 2.72
CA ASN A 217 5.50 5.53 3.94
C ASN A 217 6.92 5.01 3.83
N TYR A 218 7.82 5.94 3.53
CA TYR A 218 9.26 5.76 3.57
C TYR A 218 9.78 6.45 4.81
N ALA A 219 9.45 5.92 5.99
CA ALA A 219 9.92 6.49 7.26
C ALA A 219 11.45 6.66 7.32
N ASN A 220 12.20 5.99 6.44
CA ASN A 220 13.58 6.33 6.08
C ASN A 220 13.82 5.90 4.62
N ALA A 221 13.88 6.83 3.67
CA ALA A 221 14.18 6.51 2.26
C ALA A 221 15.49 5.71 2.12
N ASN A 222 16.49 6.03 2.96
CA ASN A 222 17.77 5.33 3.03
C ASN A 222 17.67 3.88 3.53
N LYS A 223 16.56 3.44 4.13
CA LYS A 223 16.39 2.04 4.57
C LYS A 223 15.70 1.15 3.54
N HIS A 224 15.21 1.72 2.44
CA HIS A 224 14.62 0.94 1.35
C HIS A 224 15.59 0.72 0.18
N SER A 225 16.59 1.59 0.03
CA SER A 225 17.64 1.49 -1.00
C SER A 225 18.52 0.25 -0.89
N ASP A 226 18.65 -0.31 0.32
CA ASP A 226 19.76 -1.23 0.62
C ASP A 226 19.46 -2.71 0.31
N HIS A 227 18.28 -3.02 -0.25
CA HIS A 227 17.93 -4.39 -0.64
C HIS A 227 17.05 -4.43 -1.88
N LYS A 228 17.70 -4.42 -3.05
CA LYS A 228 17.06 -4.83 -4.30
C LYS A 228 16.87 -6.34 -4.29
N ILE A 229 15.74 -6.79 -4.81
CA ILE A 229 15.45 -8.22 -4.88
C ILE A 229 16.33 -8.85 -5.94
N GLY A 230 16.97 -9.97 -5.59
CA GLY A 230 17.92 -10.70 -6.45
C GLY A 230 19.40 -10.36 -6.23
N ALA A 231 19.74 -9.29 -5.48
CA ALA A 231 21.14 -8.98 -5.16
C ALA A 231 21.77 -10.05 -4.25
N GLU A 232 21.02 -10.59 -3.30
CA GLU A 232 21.52 -11.58 -2.33
C GLU A 232 21.48 -13.04 -2.83
N ASP A 233 20.73 -13.31 -3.91
CA ASP A 233 20.56 -14.68 -4.43
C ASP A 233 21.66 -15.08 -5.43
N CYS A 234 22.54 -14.15 -5.83
CA CYS A 234 23.65 -14.44 -6.74
C CYS A 234 25.00 -14.72 -6.03
N GLU A 235 25.12 -14.45 -4.71
CA GLU A 235 26.38 -14.59 -3.97
C GLU A 235 26.46 -15.88 -3.12
N ARG A 236 25.77 -16.95 -3.50
CA ARG A 236 25.86 -18.25 -2.81
C ARG A 236 26.08 -19.43 -3.74
#